data_AF-A0A9D6QYS7-F1
#
_entry.id   AF-A0A9D6QYS7-F1
#
_cell.length_a   1.000
_cell.length_b   1.000
_cell.length_c   1.000
_cell.angle_alpha   90.00
_cell.angle_beta   90.00
_cell.angle_gamma   90.00
#
_symmetry.space_group_name_H-M   'P 1'
#
loop_
_entity.id
_entity.type
_entity.pdbx_description
1 polymer ?
#
loop_
_entity_poly.entity_id
_entity_poly.type
_entity_poly.pdbx_seq_one_letter_code
_entity_poly.pdbx_strand_id
1 'polypeptide(L)' 'MKACAICGKTSSQKGVRALLRGHYNPTTTVRVYPNLQWVRLPNSPSRVKACAKCIKALAKQKK' A
#
# COMPACT_ATOMS: atom_id res chain seq x y z
N MET A 1 -4.22 6.56 -11.99
CA MET A 1 -4.69 6.25 -10.63
C MET A 1 -3.67 5.36 -9.91
N LYS A 2 -3.22 5.69 -8.70
CA LYS A 2 -2.27 4.85 -7.93
C LYS A 2 -3.04 3.75 -7.21
N ALA A 3 -3.29 2.64 -7.92
CA ALA A 3 -4.00 1.48 -7.40
C ALA A 3 -3.15 0.20 -7.55
N CYS A 4 -3.33 -0.74 -6.63
CA CYS A 4 -2.73 -2.07 -6.74
C CYS A 4 -3.51 -2.89 -7.78
N ALA A 5 -2.81 -3.42 -8.79
CA ALA A 5 -3.44 -4.24 -9.83
C ALA A 5 -3.99 -5.59 -9.31
N ILE A 6 -3.51 -6.08 -8.16
CA ILE A 6 -3.89 -7.40 -7.62
C ILE A 6 -5.06 -7.32 -6.63
N CYS A 7 -5.05 -6.33 -5.75
CA CYS A 7 -6.04 -6.22 -4.65
C CYS A 7 -6.85 -4.93 -4.68
N GLY A 8 -6.71 -4.11 -5.72
CA GLY A 8 -7.48 -2.88 -5.90
C GLY A 8 -7.20 -1.77 -4.90
N LYS A 9 -6.28 -1.95 -3.94
CA LYS A 9 -5.97 -0.94 -2.92
C LYS A 9 -5.64 0.41 -3.55
N THR A 10 -6.38 1.43 -3.15
CA THR A 10 -6.21 2.83 -3.55
C THR A 10 -5.68 3.65 -2.37
N SER A 11 -5.48 4.95 -2.60
CA SER A 11 -5.19 5.90 -1.53
C SER A 11 -6.39 6.14 -0.63
N SER A 12 -6.17 6.29 0.68
CA SER A 12 -7.19 6.69 1.65
C SER A 12 -6.80 7.99 2.35
N GLN A 13 -7.78 8.69 2.93
CA GLN A 13 -7.51 9.79 3.86
C GLN A 13 -7.42 9.24 5.28
N LYS A 14 -6.45 9.73 6.05
CA LYS A 14 -6.26 9.36 7.45
C LYS A 14 -6.04 10.62 8.28
N GLY A 15 -6.70 10.72 9.43
CA GLY A 15 -6.42 11.74 10.42
C GLY A 15 -5.07 11.46 11.11
N VAL A 16 -4.23 12.48 11.19
CA VAL A 16 -3.00 12.48 11.99
C VAL A 16 -3.32 13.00 13.39
N ARG A 17 -2.69 12.41 14.40
CA ARG A 17 -2.76 12.87 15.78
C ARG A 17 -1.36 13.16 16.28
N ALA A 18 -1.18 14.27 16.97
CA ALA A 18 0.06 14.62 17.65
C ALA A 18 -0.09 14.33 19.16
N LEU A 19 0.92 13.69 19.75
CA LEU A 19 0.95 13.46 21.19
C LEU A 19 1.49 14.72 21.89
N LEU A 20 0.67 15.32 22.74
CA LEU A 20 1.03 16.49 23.55
C LEU A 20 0.96 16.12 25.03
N ARG A 21 2.12 16.06 25.68
CA ARG A 21 2.30 15.90 27.14
C ARG A 21 1.34 14.87 27.81
N GLY A 22 0.95 13.80 27.09
CA GLY A 22 0.06 12.75 27.60
C GLY A 22 -1.20 12.45 26.77
N HIS A 23 -1.67 13.38 25.92
CA HIS A 23 -2.89 13.17 25.11
C HIS A 23 -2.67 13.37 23.61
N TYR A 24 -3.35 12.54 22.81
CA TYR A 24 -3.33 12.63 21.35
C TYR A 24 -4.37 13.62 20.83
N ASN A 25 -3.93 14.74 20.27
CA ASN A 25 -4.81 15.74 19.66
C ASN A 25 -4.92 15.50 18.13
N PRO A 26 -6.10 15.38 17.53
CA PRO A 26 -6.25 15.39 16.07
C PRO A 26 -5.73 16.70 15.47
N THR A 27 -4.98 16.59 14.37
CA THR A 27 -4.29 17.74 13.76
C THR A 27 -4.78 18.01 12.34
N THR A 28 -4.37 17.18 11.39
CA THR A 28 -4.72 17.34 9.97
C THR A 28 -5.06 15.98 9.37
N THR A 29 -5.78 16.00 8.26
CA THR A 29 -6.01 14.80 7.45
C THR A 29 -4.98 14.71 6.34
N VAL A 30 -4.27 13.60 6.25
CA VAL A 30 -3.29 13.33 5.19
C VAL A 30 -3.76 12.20 4.29
N ARG A 31 -3.35 12.23 3.02
CA ARG A 31 -3.60 11.13 2.09
C ARG A 31 -2.50 10.09 2.21
N VAL A 32 -2.88 8.86 2.53
CA VAL A 32 -1.97 7.71 2.63
C VAL A 32 -2.09 6.89 1.35
N TYR A 33 -0.95 6.56 0.76
CA TYR A 33 -0.89 5.77 -0.47
C TYR A 33 -0.47 4.32 -0.18
N PRO A 34 -0.97 3.35 -0.95
CA PRO A 34 -0.43 1.99 -0.90
C PRO A 34 1.03 1.98 -1.36
N ASN A 35 1.86 1.17 -0.71
CA ASN A 35 3.24 0.95 -1.11
C ASN A 35 3.26 0.11 -2.41
N LEU A 36 3.22 0.78 -3.57
CA LEU A 36 3.13 0.21 -4.91
C LEU A 36 4.51 0.04 -5.55
N GLN A 37 4.84 -1.20 -5.91
CA GLN A 37 6.11 -1.58 -6.52
C GLN A 37 5.86 -2.39 -7.79
N TRP A 38 6.82 -2.32 -8.71
CA TRP A 38 6.79 -3.15 -9.91
C TRP A 38 7.11 -4.59 -9.57
N VAL A 39 6.27 -5.50 -10.04
CA VAL A 39 6.48 -6.94 -9.92
C VAL A 39 6.23 -7.60 -11.28
N ARG A 40 7.00 -8.64 -11.57
CA ARG A 40 6.78 -9.51 -12.72
C ARG A 40 5.83 -10.63 -12.31
N LEU A 41 4.76 -10.84 -13.07
CA LEU A 41 3.87 -11.97 -12.79
C LEU A 41 4.58 -13.29 -13.14
N PRO A 42 4.28 -14.38 -12.42
CA PRO A 42 4.87 -15.69 -12.72
C PRO A 42 4.41 -16.24 -14.08
N ASN A 43 3.18 -15.92 -14.51
CA ASN A 43 2.56 -16.51 -15.70
C ASN A 43 2.58 -15.59 -16.92
N SER A 44 3.14 -14.38 -16.82
CA SER A 44 3.20 -13.45 -17.95
C SER A 44 4.51 -12.65 -17.96
N PRO A 45 5.00 -12.26 -19.16
CA PRO A 45 6.20 -11.42 -19.28
C PRO A 45 5.96 -9.97 -18.83
N SER A 46 4.71 -9.59 -18.58
CA SER A 46 4.32 -8.24 -18.18
C SER A 46 4.69 -7.91 -16.73
N ARG A 47 5.01 -6.64 -16.51
CA ARG A 47 5.20 -6.05 -15.17
C ARG A 47 3.96 -5.27 -14.78
N VAL A 48 3.51 -5.45 -13.54
CA VAL A 48 2.39 -4.69 -12.96
C VAL A 48 2.81 -4.00 -11.68
N LYS A 49 2.14 -2.88 -11.36
CA LYS A 49 2.28 -2.23 -10.06
C LYS A 49 1.38 -2.97 -9.05
N ALA A 50 2.00 -3.62 -8.09
CA ALA A 50 1.32 -4.32 -7.01
C ALA A 50 1.81 -3.79 -5.65
N CYS A 51 0.97 -3.90 -4.62
CA CYS A 51 1.40 -3.50 -3.29
C CYS A 51 2.37 -4.53 -2.67
N ALA A 52 3.27 -4.06 -1.81
CA ALA A 52 4.28 -4.92 -1.17
C ALA A 52 3.70 -6.17 -0.47
N LYS A 53 2.49 -6.09 0.10
CA LYS A 53 1.81 -7.26 0.72
C LYS A 53 1.46 -8.33 -0.33
N CYS A 54 0.98 -7.93 -1.49
CA CYS A 54 0.66 -8.85 -2.59
C CYS A 54 1.93 -9.46 -3.21
N ILE A 55 2.99 -8.66 -3.35
CA ILE A 55 4.29 -9.16 -3.83
C ILE A 55 4.83 -10.23 -2.89
N LYS A 56 4.77 -9.99 -1.57
CA LYS A 56 5.20 -10.99 -0.57
C LYS A 56 4.37 -12.29 -0.65
N ALA A 57 3.07 -12.19 -0.93
CA ALA A 57 2.22 -13.37 -1.10
C ALA A 57 2.57 -14.14 -2.39
N LEU A 58 2.83 -13.45 -3.50
CA LEU A 58 3.28 -14.07 -4.75
C LEU A 58 4.60 -14.83 -4.57
N ALA A 59 5.55 -14.27 -3.82
CA ALA A 59 6.84 -14.91 -3.59
C ALA A 59 6.73 -16.23 -2.79
N LYS A 60 5.71 -16.38 -1.93
CA LYS A 60 5.48 -17.61 -1.16
C LYS A 60 4.96 -18.77 -2.01
N GLN A 61 4.16 -18.47 -3.05
CA GLN A 61 3.59 -19.48 -3.95
C GLN A 61 4.60 -20.03 -4.96
N LYS A 62 5.75 -19.37 -5.12
CA LYS A 62 6.82 -19.80 -6.03
C LYS A 62 7.76 -20.83 -5.37
N LYS A 63 7.70 -20.98 -4.05
CA LYS A 63 8.52 -21.93 -3.29
C LYS A 63 7.79 -23.25 -3.18
#